data_AF-A0A914TJ55-F1
#
_entry.id   AF-A0A914TJ55-F1
#
_cell.length_a   1.000
_cell.length_b   1.000
_cell.length_c   1.000
_cell.angle_alpha   90.00
_cell.angle_beta   90.00
_cell.angle_gamma   90.00
#
_symmetry.space_group_name_H-M   'P 1'
#
loop_
_entity.id
_entity.type
_entity.pdbx_description
1 polymer ?
#
loop_
_entity_poly.entity_id
_entity_poly.type
_entity_poly.pdbx_seq_one_letter_code
_entity_poly.pdbx_strand_id
1 'polypeptide(L)'
;MDVKLKKFIKKYNDVFETIDNGKLRCTVTKHELPSRLDDVKAYVETKKFKELYGLQQLMKKYEDAFEDNNDGTVTCQISGAKIAKKPGDIERYLKGKKFAQALEKVKKEMKAAKEVEEKSEDEKVDVEMETEDEVPMLVASEEEESEPEPVKKPIKRKAATIKKTPTGRSKKKKLSSK
;
A
#
# COMPACT_ATOMS: atom_id res chain seq x y z
N MET A 1 17.60 -0.09 -30.93
CA MET A 1 17.52 0.26 -29.49
C MET A 1 18.78 1.01 -29.08
N ASP A 2 18.69 2.31 -28.85
CA ASP A 2 19.84 3.14 -28.47
C ASP A 2 20.53 2.66 -27.18
N VAL A 3 21.87 2.67 -27.16
CA VAL A 3 22.68 2.23 -26.01
C VAL A 3 22.35 3.04 -24.75
N LYS A 4 22.06 4.34 -24.92
CA LYS A 4 21.65 5.24 -23.84
C LYS A 4 20.28 4.85 -23.25
N LEU A 5 19.35 4.40 -24.09
CA LEU A 5 18.01 3.96 -23.67
C LEU A 5 18.10 2.67 -22.85
N LYS A 6 18.90 1.70 -23.31
CA LYS A 6 19.15 0.47 -22.56
C LYS A 6 19.75 0.76 -21.18
N LYS A 7 20.69 1.71 -21.08
CA LYS A 7 21.25 2.15 -19.78
C LYS A 7 20.20 2.82 -18.89
N PHE A 8 19.26 3.58 -19.46
CA PHE A 8 18.20 4.24 -18.71
C PHE A 8 17.16 3.23 -18.21
N ILE A 9 16.71 2.30 -19.06
CA ILE A 9 15.78 1.24 -18.70
C ILE A 9 16.37 0.37 -17.58
N LYS A 10 17.66 0.02 -17.65
CA LYS A 10 18.37 -0.72 -16.58
C LYS A 10 18.21 -0.12 -15.18
N LYS A 11 18.07 1.21 -15.06
CA LYS A 11 17.85 1.87 -13.76
C LYS A 11 16.43 1.68 -13.23
N TYR A 12 15.46 1.47 -14.12
CA TYR A 12 14.04 1.33 -13.83
C TYR A 12 13.50 -0.04 -14.27
N ASN A 13 14.35 -1.08 -14.29
CA ASN A 13 14.01 -2.42 -14.77
C ASN A 13 12.82 -3.06 -14.05
N ASP A 14 12.49 -2.56 -12.86
CA ASP A 14 11.35 -2.99 -12.06
C ASP A 14 10.00 -2.52 -12.62
N VAL A 15 10.01 -1.52 -13.51
CA VAL A 15 8.82 -0.77 -13.95
C VAL A 15 8.61 -0.82 -15.46
N PHE A 16 9.68 -0.96 -16.24
CA PHE A 16 9.61 -0.94 -17.70
C PHE A 16 9.93 -2.31 -18.30
N GLU A 17 8.97 -2.83 -19.05
CA GLU A 17 9.11 -4.04 -19.86
C GLU A 17 9.26 -3.66 -21.34
N THR A 18 10.16 -4.33 -22.05
CA THR A 18 10.27 -4.20 -23.51
C THR A 18 9.32 -5.18 -24.18
N ILE A 19 8.41 -4.68 -25.04
CA ILE A 19 7.55 -5.50 -25.88
C ILE A 19 8.24 -5.74 -27.24
N ASP A 20 7.98 -6.89 -27.87
CA ASP A 20 8.54 -7.32 -29.16
C ASP A 20 8.36 -6.32 -30.32
N ASN A 21 7.38 -5.42 -30.22
CA ASN A 21 7.12 -4.36 -31.21
C ASN A 21 8.10 -3.17 -31.14
N GLY A 22 9.18 -3.28 -30.37
CA GLY A 22 10.12 -2.17 -30.13
C GLY A 22 9.52 -1.04 -29.31
N LYS A 23 8.44 -1.31 -28.55
CA LYS A 23 7.79 -0.36 -27.63
C LYS A 23 8.11 -0.74 -26.18
N LEU A 24 7.98 0.23 -25.28
CA LEU A 24 8.15 0.04 -23.85
C LEU A 24 6.77 0.03 -23.17
N ARG A 25 6.53 -0.95 -22.31
CA ARG A 25 5.36 -0.99 -21.44
C ARG A 25 5.78 -0.60 -20.04
N CYS A 26 5.06 0.34 -19.44
CA CYS A 26 5.17 0.56 -18.00
C CYS A 26 4.21 -0.41 -17.29
N THR A 27 4.71 -1.29 -16.42
CA THR A 27 3.89 -2.27 -15.67
C THR A 27 2.91 -1.57 -14.73
N VAL A 28 3.38 -0.49 -14.11
CA VAL A 28 2.67 0.30 -13.10
C VAL A 28 1.48 1.06 -13.68
N THR A 29 1.66 1.66 -14.86
CA THR A 29 0.61 2.50 -15.48
C THR A 29 -0.09 1.81 -16.65
N LYS A 30 0.43 0.65 -17.08
CA LYS A 30 0.01 -0.09 -18.28
C LYS A 30 0.06 0.73 -19.57
N HIS A 31 0.81 1.84 -19.57
CA HIS A 31 0.95 2.71 -20.74
C HIS A 31 2.06 2.20 -21.67
N GLU A 32 1.78 2.20 -22.97
CA GLU A 32 2.78 1.93 -24.01
C GLU A 32 3.49 3.22 -24.41
N LEU A 33 4.81 3.19 -24.47
CA LEU A 33 5.66 4.31 -24.84
C LEU A 33 6.52 3.93 -26.05
N PRO A 34 6.74 4.87 -26.98
CA PRO A 34 7.73 4.68 -28.02
C PRO A 34 9.12 4.55 -27.41
N SER A 35 10.00 3.76 -28.01
CA SER A 35 11.40 3.59 -27.59
C SER A 35 12.28 4.80 -27.94
N ARG A 36 11.82 6.01 -27.63
CA ARG A 36 12.57 7.26 -27.78
C ARG A 36 12.99 7.76 -26.40
N LEU A 37 14.24 8.19 -26.30
CA LEU A 37 14.83 8.64 -25.02
C LEU A 37 14.07 9.80 -24.39
N ASP A 38 13.71 10.79 -25.20
CA ASP A 38 13.03 12.00 -24.74
C ASP A 38 11.63 11.69 -24.19
N ASP A 39 10.87 10.88 -24.93
CA ASP A 39 9.51 10.49 -24.52
C ASP A 39 9.52 9.73 -23.18
N VAL A 40 10.49 8.84 -23.00
CA VAL A 40 10.63 8.06 -21.75
C VAL A 40 11.05 8.95 -20.59
N LYS A 41 11.97 9.90 -20.79
CA LYS A 41 12.36 10.86 -19.74
C LYS A 41 11.21 11.78 -19.36
N ALA A 42 10.54 12.36 -20.36
CA ALA A 42 9.37 13.19 -20.14
C ALA A 42 8.28 12.43 -19.38
N TYR A 43 8.11 11.15 -19.70
CA TYR A 43 7.18 10.27 -19.02
C TYR A 43 7.53 10.04 -17.54
N VAL A 44 8.78 9.73 -17.23
CA VAL A 44 9.27 9.53 -15.85
C VAL A 44 9.12 10.80 -15.00
N GLU A 45 9.22 11.97 -15.61
CA GLU A 45 9.05 13.24 -14.93
C GLU A 45 7.59 13.58 -14.59
N THR A 46 6.62 12.93 -15.24
CA THR A 46 5.20 13.18 -15.01
C THR A 46 4.78 12.87 -13.57
N LYS A 47 3.81 13.65 -13.08
CA LYS A 47 3.25 13.48 -11.73
C LYS A 47 2.64 12.09 -11.53
N LYS A 48 1.93 11.58 -12.53
CA LYS A 48 1.30 10.25 -12.48
C LYS A 48 2.34 9.13 -12.29
N PHE A 49 3.46 9.20 -13.00
CA PHE A 49 4.51 8.20 -12.87
C PHE A 49 5.14 8.25 -11.46
N LYS A 50 5.51 9.44 -10.99
CA LYS A 50 6.10 9.62 -9.65
C LYS A 50 5.19 9.11 -8.53
N GLU A 51 3.90 9.39 -8.62
CA GLU A 51 2.92 8.95 -7.62
C GLU A 51 2.83 7.42 -7.57
N LEU A 52 2.65 6.78 -8.73
CA LEU A 52 2.48 5.33 -8.78
C LEU A 52 3.78 4.58 -8.51
N TYR A 53 4.92 5.09 -9.00
CA TYR A 53 6.24 4.53 -8.71
C TYR A 53 6.56 4.63 -7.21
N GLY A 54 6.30 5.78 -6.58
CA GLY A 54 6.46 5.94 -5.14
C GLY A 54 5.59 4.96 -4.35
N LEU A 55 4.35 4.76 -4.78
CA LEU A 55 3.44 3.81 -4.15
C LEU A 55 3.92 2.36 -4.26
N GLN A 56 4.38 1.93 -5.44
CA GLN A 56 4.95 0.59 -5.64
C GLN A 56 6.19 0.36 -4.75
N GLN A 57 7.06 1.37 -4.64
CA GLN A 57 8.24 1.32 -3.77
C GLN A 57 7.88 1.28 -2.28
N LEU A 58 6.84 2.01 -1.87
CA LEU A 58 6.33 1.98 -0.49
C LEU A 58 5.72 0.60 -0.18
N MET A 59 4.92 0.05 -1.08
CA MET A 59 4.31 -1.27 -0.89
C MET A 59 5.38 -2.36 -0.76
N LYS A 60 6.40 -2.36 -1.63
CA LYS A 60 7.53 -3.31 -1.53
C LYS A 60 8.34 -3.18 -0.23
N LYS A 61 8.42 -1.98 0.34
CA LYS A 61 9.18 -1.74 1.58
C LYS A 61 8.41 -2.12 2.84
N TYR A 62 7.09 -2.12 2.76
CA TYR A 62 6.21 -2.28 3.92
C TYR A 62 5.15 -3.34 3.65
N GLU A 63 5.50 -4.35 2.86
CA GLU A 63 4.61 -5.44 2.46
C GLU A 63 4.08 -6.18 3.70
N ASP A 64 4.92 -6.34 4.73
CA ASP A 64 4.57 -6.95 6.01
C ASP A 64 3.78 -6.05 6.98
N ALA A 65 3.58 -4.77 6.65
CA ALA A 65 2.88 -3.83 7.54
C ALA A 65 1.57 -3.33 6.94
N PHE A 66 1.39 -3.49 5.62
CA PHE A 66 0.28 -2.93 4.88
C PHE A 66 -0.37 -3.98 4.00
N GLU A 67 -1.66 -4.18 4.20
CA GLU A 67 -2.50 -5.02 3.37
C GLU A 67 -3.30 -4.17 2.39
N ASP A 68 -3.19 -4.53 1.12
CA ASP A 68 -3.91 -3.87 0.05
C ASP A 68 -5.36 -4.33 0.00
N ASN A 69 -6.30 -3.42 0.31
CA ASN A 69 -7.72 -3.72 0.17
C ASN A 69 -8.13 -3.36 -1.27
N ASN A 70 -8.95 -4.20 -1.91
CA ASN A 70 -9.37 -4.00 -3.30
C ASN A 70 -10.20 -2.70 -3.50
N ASP A 71 -10.61 -2.05 -2.41
CA ASP A 71 -11.36 -0.80 -2.38
C ASP A 71 -10.53 0.48 -2.61
N GLY A 72 -9.27 0.35 -3.04
CA GLY A 72 -8.39 1.52 -3.22
C GLY A 72 -7.86 2.10 -1.89
N THR A 73 -7.94 1.32 -0.81
CA THR A 73 -7.39 1.66 0.51
C THR A 73 -6.39 0.59 0.95
N VAL A 74 -5.51 0.95 1.88
CA VAL A 74 -4.49 0.09 2.47
C VAL A 74 -4.75 0.03 3.96
N THR A 75 -4.81 -1.17 4.54
CA THR A 75 -4.94 -1.35 5.98
C THR A 75 -3.55 -1.56 6.57
N CYS A 76 -3.20 -0.78 7.59
CA CYS A 76 -2.00 -1.03 8.37
C CYS A 76 -2.26 -2.13 9.39
N GLN A 77 -1.55 -3.26 9.32
CA GLN A 77 -1.72 -4.38 10.25
C GLN A 77 -1.39 -4.00 11.69
N ILE A 78 -0.37 -3.17 11.91
CA ILE A 78 0.09 -2.75 13.25
C ILE A 78 -0.97 -1.93 14.00
N SER A 79 -1.75 -1.13 13.27
CA SER A 79 -2.68 -0.15 13.88
C SER A 79 -4.15 -0.40 13.56
N GLY A 80 -4.45 -1.30 12.62
CA GLY A 80 -5.77 -1.49 12.03
C GLY A 80 -6.30 -0.29 11.21
N ALA A 81 -5.48 0.73 10.95
CA ALA A 81 -5.96 1.95 10.29
C ALA A 81 -6.07 1.78 8.77
N LYS A 82 -7.20 2.20 8.19
CA LYS A 82 -7.43 2.29 6.75
C LYS A 82 -6.92 3.62 6.19
N ILE A 83 -6.04 3.56 5.19
CA ILE A 83 -5.37 4.71 4.56
C ILE A 83 -5.65 4.68 3.06
N ALA A 84 -5.68 5.85 2.40
CA ALA A 84 -5.84 5.90 0.95
C ALA A 84 -4.59 5.35 0.22
N LYS A 85 -4.77 4.68 -0.93
CA LYS A 85 -3.68 4.27 -1.84
C LYS A 85 -3.04 5.47 -2.55
N LYS A 86 -2.37 6.34 -1.80
CA LYS A 86 -1.55 7.43 -2.31
C LYS A 86 -0.23 7.47 -1.57
N PRO A 87 0.90 7.65 -2.27
CA PRO A 87 2.21 7.61 -1.64
C PRO A 87 2.36 8.68 -0.55
N GLY A 88 1.87 9.90 -0.79
CA GLY A 88 1.95 10.98 0.17
C GLY A 88 1.13 10.75 1.44
N ASP A 89 -0.02 10.08 1.35
CA ASP A 89 -0.85 9.76 2.51
C ASP A 89 -0.21 8.66 3.36
N ILE A 90 0.39 7.65 2.72
CA ILE A 90 1.13 6.56 3.40
C ILE A 90 2.37 7.13 4.10
N GLU A 91 3.18 7.95 3.42
CA GLU A 91 4.36 8.58 4.03
C GLU A 91 4.00 9.48 5.20
N ARG A 92 2.91 10.24 5.08
CA ARG A 92 2.40 11.08 6.16
C ARG A 92 1.90 10.24 7.34
N TYR A 93 1.28 9.10 7.05
CA TYR A 93 0.81 8.18 8.07
C TYR A 93 1.97 7.55 8.85
N LEU A 94 3.01 7.08 8.16
CA LEU A 94 4.22 6.49 8.76
C LEU A 94 4.96 7.49 9.67
N LYS A 95 5.04 8.76 9.26
CA LYS A 95 5.60 9.86 10.07
C LYS A 95 4.65 10.37 11.15
N GLY A 96 3.43 9.84 11.19
CA GLY A 96 2.37 10.31 12.07
C GLY A 96 2.49 9.75 13.48
N LYS A 97 1.99 10.51 14.47
CA LYS A 97 1.96 10.10 15.88
C LYS A 97 1.18 8.80 16.11
N LYS A 98 0.13 8.55 15.30
CA LYS A 98 -0.69 7.33 15.42
C LYS A 98 0.10 6.06 15.14
N PHE A 99 0.94 6.08 14.11
CA PHE A 99 1.78 4.93 13.76
C PHE A 99 2.87 4.71 14.81
N ALA A 100 3.53 5.79 15.26
CA ALA A 100 4.53 5.71 16.32
C ALA A 100 3.96 5.12 17.63
N GLN A 101 2.77 5.56 18.06
CA GLN A 101 2.12 5.03 19.25
C GLN A 101 1.73 3.56 19.10
N ALA A 102 1.25 3.15 17.92
CA ALA A 102 0.92 1.76 17.66
C ALA A 102 2.17 0.86 17.74
N LEU A 103 3.29 1.31 17.15
CA LEU A 103 4.58 0.62 17.28
C LEU A 103 5.07 0.51 18.73
N GLU A 104 4.90 1.56 19.53
CA GLU A 104 5.28 1.53 20.95
C GLU A 104 4.44 0.53 21.75
N LYS A 105 3.14 0.41 21.45
CA LYS A 105 2.26 -0.58 22.10
C LYS A 105 2.71 -1.99 21.78
N VAL A 106 2.88 -2.32 20.49
CA VAL A 106 3.33 -3.65 20.06
C VAL A 106 4.70 -3.99 20.66
N LYS A 107 5.62 -3.03 20.73
CA LYS A 107 6.92 -3.24 21.38
C LYS A 107 6.82 -3.53 22.88
N LYS A 108 5.89 -2.90 23.58
CA LYS A 108 5.66 -3.14 25.01
C LYS A 108 5.04 -4.52 25.23
N GLU A 109 4.06 -4.90 24.42
CA GLU A 109 3.41 -6.21 24.48
C GLU A 109 4.40 -7.33 24.15
N MET A 110 5.25 -7.17 23.15
CA MET A 110 6.31 -8.13 22.83
C MET A 110 7.36 -8.27 23.95
N LYS A 111 7.72 -7.17 24.62
CA LYS A 111 8.64 -7.24 25.77
C LYS A 111 8.00 -7.94 26.96
N ALA A 112 6.74 -7.66 27.25
CA ALA A 112 6.01 -8.32 28.33
C ALA A 112 5.81 -9.82 28.03
N ALA A 113 5.49 -10.19 26.80
CA ALA A 113 5.37 -11.60 26.40
C ALA A 113 6.71 -12.35 26.52
N LYS A 114 7.83 -11.71 26.14
CA LYS A 114 9.16 -12.32 26.28
C LYS A 114 9.57 -12.51 27.73
N GLU A 115 9.21 -11.59 28.62
CA GLU A 115 9.48 -11.72 30.06
C GLU A 115 8.62 -12.81 30.74
N VAL A 116 7.48 -13.18 30.13
CA VAL A 116 6.63 -14.28 30.59
C VAL A 116 7.17 -15.65 30.14
N GLU A 117 7.72 -15.78 28.93
CA GLU A 117 8.36 -17.04 28.49
C GLU A 117 9.62 -17.37 29.31
N GLU A 118 10.47 -16.38 29.60
CA GLU A 118 11.72 -16.57 30.35
C GLU A 118 11.48 -16.97 31.83
N LYS A 119 10.23 -16.93 32.31
CA LYS A 119 9.83 -17.36 33.65
C LYS A 119 9.13 -18.73 33.68
N SER A 120 8.92 -19.36 32.51
CA SER A 120 8.23 -20.64 32.38
C SER A 120 9.16 -21.85 32.16
N GLU A 121 10.47 -21.63 32.03
CA GLU A 121 11.47 -22.71 31.86
C GLU A 121 12.17 -23.15 33.17
N ASP A 122 12.00 -22.41 34.28
CA ASP A 122 12.67 -22.71 35.58
C ASP A 122 11.76 -23.38 36.64
N GLU A 123 10.54 -23.81 36.29
CA GLU A 123 9.66 -24.53 37.23
C GLU A 123 9.12 -25.84 36.63
N LYS A 124 10.03 -26.67 36.10
CA LYS A 124 9.86 -28.13 36.17
C LYS A 124 10.28 -28.58 37.56
N VAL A 125 9.39 -28.42 38.53
CA VAL A 125 9.46 -29.18 39.78
C VAL A 125 8.32 -30.19 39.79
N ASP A 126 8.75 -31.43 39.85
CA ASP A 126 8.04 -32.69 40.06
C ASP A 126 6.78 -32.55 40.95
N VAL A 127 5.60 -32.79 40.37
CA VAL A 127 4.38 -33.09 41.12
C VAL A 127 3.77 -34.34 40.51
N GLU A 128 4.32 -35.50 40.91
CA GLU A 128 3.52 -36.72 41.03
C GLU A 128 2.64 -36.58 42.27
N MET A 129 1.31 -36.54 42.10
CA MET A 129 0.41 -37.21 43.04
C MET A 129 -0.93 -37.49 42.35
N GLU A 130 -1.20 -38.77 42.20
CA GLU A 130 -2.49 -39.38 41.87
C GLU A 130 -3.62 -38.84 42.75
N THR A 131 -4.77 -38.53 42.15
CA THR A 131 -6.05 -38.96 42.71
C THR A 131 -7.05 -39.18 41.57
N GLU A 132 -7.46 -40.43 41.48
CA GLU A 132 -8.66 -40.92 40.81
C GLU A 132 -9.88 -40.22 41.43
N ASP A 133 -10.82 -39.74 40.62
CA ASP A 133 -12.26 -39.97 40.84
C ASP A 133 -13.12 -39.42 39.69
N GLU A 134 -14.36 -39.89 39.63
CA GLU A 134 -15.22 -40.06 38.47
C GLU A 134 -15.74 -38.81 37.72
N VAL A 135 -15.99 -39.06 36.43
CA VAL A 135 -16.83 -38.36 35.42
C VAL A 135 -18.30 -38.15 35.88
N PRO A 136 -19.00 -37.09 35.40
CA PRO A 136 -19.88 -37.24 34.20
C PRO A 136 -19.91 -35.99 33.28
N MET A 137 -19.89 -36.11 31.94
CA MET A 137 -20.91 -36.61 31.00
C MET A 137 -21.86 -35.48 30.51
N LEU A 138 -21.81 -35.19 29.19
CA LEU A 138 -22.83 -34.54 28.32
C LEU A 138 -23.20 -33.09 28.69
N VAL A 139 -23.27 -32.10 27.80
CA VAL A 139 -24.15 -31.84 26.63
C VAL A 139 -23.61 -30.51 26.04
N ALA A 140 -23.76 -30.08 24.79
CA ALA A 140 -24.65 -30.43 23.71
C ALA A 140 -24.01 -29.96 22.39
N SER A 141 -24.31 -30.69 21.32
CA SER A 141 -24.23 -30.23 19.94
C SER A 141 -25.10 -28.99 19.75
N GLU A 142 -24.62 -28.00 18.99
CA GLU A 142 -25.46 -27.36 17.98
C GLU A 142 -24.57 -26.76 16.89
N GLU A 143 -24.73 -27.33 15.70
CA GLU A 143 -24.42 -26.70 14.42
C GLU A 143 -25.23 -25.40 14.32
N GLU A 144 -24.60 -24.29 13.92
CA GLU A 144 -25.28 -23.40 12.99
C GLU A 144 -24.31 -22.81 11.97
N GLU A 145 -24.57 -23.23 10.75
CA GLU A 145 -24.07 -22.78 9.46
C GLU A 145 -24.60 -21.37 9.15
N SER A 146 -23.73 -20.41 8.82
CA SER A 146 -24.13 -19.27 7.97
C SER A 146 -22.93 -18.57 7.30
N GLU A 147 -22.62 -18.98 6.08
CA GLU A 147 -22.19 -18.07 5.00
C GLU A 147 -23.45 -17.44 4.35
N PRO A 148 -23.37 -16.57 3.32
CA PRO A 148 -22.55 -15.37 3.08
C PRO A 148 -23.44 -14.12 2.79
N GLU A 149 -22.84 -12.92 2.61
CA GLU A 149 -23.07 -12.03 1.43
C GLU A 149 -22.73 -10.53 1.65
N PRO A 150 -22.35 -9.80 0.57
CA PRO A 150 -21.70 -8.50 0.63
C PRO A 150 -22.64 -7.31 0.36
N VAL A 151 -22.70 -6.33 1.27
CA VAL A 151 -23.46 -5.08 1.04
C VAL A 151 -22.56 -3.97 0.48
N LYS A 152 -22.48 -3.90 -0.85
CA LYS A 152 -22.01 -2.73 -1.60
C LYS A 152 -22.99 -1.56 -1.41
N LYS A 153 -22.58 -0.50 -0.73
CA LYS A 153 -23.33 0.78 -0.73
C LYS A 153 -22.85 1.68 -1.88
N PRO A 154 -23.74 2.16 -2.77
CA PRO A 154 -23.38 3.14 -3.81
C PRO A 154 -23.13 4.52 -3.17
N ILE A 155 -21.87 4.96 -3.18
CA ILE A 155 -21.53 6.35 -2.87
C ILE A 155 -22.01 7.21 -4.03
N LYS A 156 -23.13 7.91 -3.80
CA LYS A 156 -23.70 8.93 -4.69
C LYS A 156 -22.63 10.00 -4.97
N ARG A 157 -22.13 10.04 -6.20
CA ARG A 157 -21.32 11.15 -6.72
C ARG A 157 -22.19 12.40 -6.72
N LYS A 158 -21.93 13.34 -5.80
CA LYS A 158 -22.43 14.71 -5.93
C LYS A 158 -21.68 15.35 -7.10
N ALA A 159 -22.44 15.77 -8.12
CA ALA A 159 -21.95 16.54 -9.25
C ALA A 159 -21.37 17.86 -8.75
N ALA A 160 -20.04 17.97 -8.73
CA ALA A 160 -19.38 19.25 -8.56
C ALA A 160 -19.35 19.96 -9.91
N THR A 161 -20.20 20.98 -10.02
CA THR A 161 -20.19 21.98 -11.08
C THR A 161 -18.78 22.46 -11.37
N ILE A 162 -18.27 22.09 -12.54
CA ILE A 162 -17.04 22.62 -13.12
C ILE A 162 -17.30 24.09 -13.44
N LYS A 163 -16.87 24.99 -12.55
CA LYS A 163 -16.75 26.41 -12.88
C LYS A 163 -15.64 26.54 -13.91
N LYS A 164 -16.03 26.66 -15.18
CA LYS A 164 -15.18 27.08 -16.29
C LYS A 164 -14.53 28.41 -15.90
N THR A 165 -13.23 28.42 -15.63
CA THR A 165 -12.47 29.67 -15.61
C THR A 165 -12.21 30.09 -17.06
N PRO A 166 -12.53 31.33 -17.45
CA PRO A 166 -12.33 31.80 -18.81
C PRO A 166 -10.83 31.93 -19.09
N THR A 167 -10.41 31.29 -20.17
CA THR A 167 -9.12 31.43 -20.83
C THR A 167 -8.86 32.90 -21.15
N GLY A 168 -7.87 33.50 -20.46
CA GLY A 168 -7.34 34.82 -20.74
C GLY A 168 -6.65 34.86 -22.10
N ARG A 169 -7.38 35.39 -23.08
CA ARG A 169 -6.98 35.65 -24.45
C ARG A 169 -6.16 36.95 -24.52
N SER A 170 -5.01 36.88 -25.17
CA SER A 170 -4.34 37.96 -25.92
C SER A 170 -3.82 39.20 -25.20
N LYS A 171 -2.48 39.35 -25.18
CA LYS A 171 -1.83 40.63 -25.54
C LYS A 171 -0.69 40.38 -26.53
N LYS A 172 -1.02 40.49 -27.84
CA LYS A 172 -0.09 40.89 -28.89
C LYS A 172 0.44 42.27 -28.50
N LYS A 173 1.72 42.39 -28.12
CA LYS A 173 2.41 43.67 -28.18
C LYS A 173 2.92 43.83 -29.61
N LYS A 174 2.33 44.81 -30.29
CA LYS A 174 2.73 45.29 -31.62
C LYS A 174 4.13 45.90 -31.55
N LEU A 175 4.77 45.84 -32.71
CA LEU A 175 5.97 46.54 -33.12
C LEU A 175 6.04 47.99 -32.64
N SER A 176 7.25 48.45 -32.35
CA SER A 176 7.69 49.78 -32.77
C SER A 176 9.15 49.70 -33.21
N SER A 177 9.33 49.72 -34.53
CA SER A 177 10.58 50.15 -35.16
C SER A 177 10.70 51.66 -34.98
N LYS A 178 11.83 52.13 -34.47
CA LYS A 178 12.49 53.37 -34.88
C LYS A 178 13.90 53.40 -34.34
#